data_AF-A0AAU7Z1T1-F1
#
_entry.id   AF-A0AAU7Z1T1-F1
#
_cell.length_a   1.000
_cell.length_b   1.000
_cell.length_c   1.000
_cell.angle_alpha   90.00
_cell.angle_beta   90.00
_cell.angle_gamma   90.00
#
_symmetry.space_group_name_H-M   'P 1'
#
loop_
_entity.id
_entity.type
_entity.pdbx_description
1 polymer ?
#
loop_
_entity_poly.entity_id
_entity_poly.type
_entity_poly.pdbx_seq_one_letter_code
_entity_poly.pdbx_strand_id
1 'polypeptide(L)'
;METAICRHIKTNGRRCKSPCLGLSAFCYFHSRLLRRHRTLVETAPALPANEPDIPVSATGTPQYLPEALPIELDLPPLEDVESIQVSISVLVAALARNRIDSKRAAVLLYGLQLASTNARSVTIEPAASSIVRALVRTKSGMDLAIDR
;
A
#
# COMPACT_ATOMS: atom_id res chain seq x y z
N MET A 1 -15.18 10.74 -28.38
CA MET A 1 -15.60 9.65 -27.48
C MET A 1 -15.12 10.01 -26.08
N GLU A 2 -16.05 10.29 -25.18
CA GLU A 2 -15.76 10.78 -23.82
C GLU A 2 -14.83 9.80 -23.07
N THR A 3 -13.71 10.30 -22.57
CA THR A 3 -12.75 9.50 -21.80
C THR A 3 -13.29 9.26 -20.40
N ALA A 4 -13.76 8.03 -20.13
CA ALA A 4 -14.11 7.63 -18.77
C ALA A 4 -12.91 7.80 -17.82
N ILE A 5 -13.13 8.43 -16.66
CA ILE A 5 -12.12 8.70 -15.64
C ILE A 5 -12.23 7.74 -14.46
N CYS A 6 -11.08 7.46 -13.84
CA CYS A 6 -10.95 6.60 -12.67
C CYS A 6 -11.94 6.98 -11.57
N ARG A 7 -12.58 5.96 -10.97
CA ARG A 7 -13.53 6.10 -9.86
C ARG A 7 -12.89 6.04 -8.47
N HIS A 8 -11.58 5.82 -8.39
CA HIS A 8 -10.85 5.85 -7.11
C HIS A 8 -10.87 7.22 -6.45
N ILE A 9 -11.11 7.22 -5.15
CA ILE A 9 -11.06 8.39 -4.26
C ILE A 9 -9.76 8.29 -3.47
N LYS A 10 -8.94 9.33 -3.58
CA LYS A 10 -7.68 9.47 -2.85
C LYS A 10 -7.91 9.73 -1.37
N THR A 11 -6.85 9.69 -0.57
CA THR A 11 -6.91 9.94 0.88
C THR A 11 -7.47 11.34 1.20
N ASN A 12 -7.20 12.32 0.33
CA ASN A 12 -7.74 13.68 0.46
C ASN A 12 -9.19 13.86 -0.06
N GLY A 13 -9.90 12.78 -0.38
CA GLY A 13 -11.28 12.82 -0.87
C GLY A 13 -11.43 13.24 -2.34
N ARG A 14 -10.34 13.59 -3.03
CA ARG A 14 -10.39 13.96 -4.46
C ARG A 14 -10.37 12.71 -5.33
N ARG A 15 -11.07 12.73 -6.46
CA ARG A 15 -10.97 11.67 -7.46
C ARG A 15 -9.58 11.66 -8.11
N CYS A 16 -9.11 10.47 -8.48
CA CYS A 16 -7.84 10.28 -9.18
C CYS A 16 -7.74 11.07 -10.50
N LYS A 17 -8.86 11.20 -11.23
CA LYS A 17 -8.99 11.89 -12.53
C LYS A 17 -8.19 11.31 -13.71
N SER A 18 -7.33 10.30 -13.52
CA SER A 18 -6.69 9.61 -14.63
C SER A 18 -7.71 8.83 -15.48
N PRO A 19 -7.54 8.73 -16.82
CA PRO A 19 -8.32 7.85 -17.69
C PRO A 19 -8.35 6.40 -17.21
N CYS A 20 -9.52 5.78 -17.32
CA CYS A 20 -9.69 4.36 -17.06
C CYS A 20 -9.00 3.49 -18.11
N LEU A 21 -8.55 2.30 -17.68
CA LEU A 21 -8.30 1.20 -18.60
C LEU A 21 -9.65 0.77 -19.19
N GLY A 22 -9.83 0.83 -20.50
CA GLY A 22 -10.94 0.27 -21.29
C GLY A 22 -12.25 0.06 -20.56
N LEU A 23 -12.42 -1.15 -20.01
CA LEU A 23 -13.65 -1.62 -19.33
C LEU A 23 -13.58 -1.56 -17.79
N SER A 24 -12.46 -1.09 -17.22
CA SER A 24 -12.25 -0.95 -15.78
C SER A 24 -12.82 0.36 -15.24
N ALA A 25 -13.28 0.32 -13.99
CA ALA A 25 -13.59 1.53 -13.23
C ALA A 25 -12.33 2.30 -12.77
N PHE A 26 -11.13 1.72 -12.95
CA PHE A 26 -9.87 2.22 -12.44
C PHE A 26 -8.87 2.54 -13.54
N CYS A 27 -7.96 3.48 -13.28
CA CYS A 27 -6.80 3.74 -14.13
C CYS A 27 -5.76 2.61 -14.01
N TYR A 28 -4.68 2.69 -14.80
CA TYR A 28 -3.61 1.72 -14.76
C TYR A 28 -2.98 1.56 -13.36
N PHE A 29 -2.69 2.67 -12.69
CA PHE A 29 -2.12 2.68 -11.34
C PHE A 29 -3.06 2.01 -10.33
N HIS A 30 -4.32 2.45 -10.24
CA HIS A 30 -5.29 1.92 -9.27
C HIS A 30 -5.70 0.48 -9.53
N SER A 31 -5.78 0.05 -10.80
CA SER A 31 -6.05 -1.36 -11.13
C SER A 31 -4.94 -2.29 -10.60
N ARG A 32 -3.69 -1.83 -10.62
CA ARG A 32 -2.53 -2.59 -10.13
C ARG A 32 -2.38 -2.52 -8.63
N LEU A 33 -2.62 -1.35 -8.04
CA LEU A 33 -2.62 -1.17 -6.59
C LEU A 33 -3.65 -2.11 -5.93
N LEU A 34 -4.88 -2.15 -6.48
CA LEU A 34 -5.92 -3.06 -6.02
C LEU A 34 -5.50 -4.53 -6.14
N ARG A 35 -4.91 -4.92 -7.28
CA ARG A 35 -4.41 -6.28 -7.48
C ARG A 35 -3.35 -6.66 -6.43
N ARG A 36 -2.39 -5.77 -6.17
CA ARG A 36 -1.34 -6.01 -5.16
C ARG A 36 -1.91 -6.12 -3.76
N HIS A 37 -2.79 -5.20 -3.37
CA HIS A 37 -3.44 -5.24 -2.06
C HIS A 37 -4.21 -6.55 -1.87
N ARG A 38 -4.97 -6.96 -2.89
CA ARG A 38 -5.67 -8.23 -2.90
C ARG A 38 -4.72 -9.41 -2.73
N THR A 39 -3.60 -9.45 -3.46
CA THR A 39 -2.59 -10.49 -3.30
C THR A 39 -2.01 -10.51 -1.89
N LEU A 40 -1.68 -9.36 -1.29
CA LEU A 40 -1.16 -9.31 0.09
C LEU A 40 -2.19 -9.84 1.10
N VAL A 41 -3.45 -9.43 0.98
CA VAL A 41 -4.53 -9.90 1.87
C VAL A 41 -4.81 -11.38 1.68
N GLU A 42 -4.84 -11.88 0.44
CA GLU A 42 -5.13 -13.29 0.13
C GLU A 42 -3.95 -14.24 0.42
N THR A 43 -2.71 -13.74 0.40
CA THR A 43 -1.50 -14.54 0.71
C THR A 43 -0.99 -14.35 2.13
N ALA A 44 -1.55 -13.41 2.90
CA ALA A 44 -1.27 -13.30 4.31
C ALA A 44 -1.69 -14.61 5.01
N PRO A 45 -0.83 -15.21 5.84
CA PRO A 45 -1.25 -16.34 6.66
C PRO A 45 -2.44 -15.90 7.52
N ALA A 46 -3.52 -16.68 7.53
CA ALA A 46 -4.64 -16.43 8.43
C ALA A 46 -4.09 -16.37 9.85
N LEU A 47 -4.24 -15.22 10.51
CA LEU A 47 -3.96 -15.12 11.95
C LEU A 47 -4.78 -16.21 12.65
N PRO A 48 -4.20 -17.01 13.54
CA PRO A 48 -4.97 -17.99 14.30
C PRO A 48 -6.07 -17.23 15.05
N ALA A 49 -7.32 -17.55 14.71
CA ALA A 49 -8.48 -16.94 15.36
C ALA A 49 -8.49 -17.39 16.82
N ASN A 50 -8.21 -16.47 17.74
CA ASN A 50 -8.41 -16.59 19.18
C ASN A 50 -8.07 -17.98 19.77
N GLU A 51 -6.80 -18.23 20.11
CA GLU A 51 -6.49 -19.27 21.10
C GLU A 51 -6.51 -18.63 22.50
N PRO A 52 -7.56 -18.81 23.32
CA PRO A 52 -7.40 -18.76 24.75
C PRO A 52 -6.73 -20.07 25.21
N ASP A 53 -5.93 -19.97 26.26
CA ASP A 53 -5.21 -21.05 26.97
C ASP A 53 -3.73 -21.18 26.58
N ILE A 54 -2.93 -20.27 27.15
CA ILE A 54 -1.50 -20.52 27.36
C ILE A 54 -1.40 -21.56 28.49
N PRO A 55 -0.93 -22.80 28.26
CA PRO A 55 -0.55 -23.67 29.37
C PRO A 55 0.70 -23.09 30.04
N VAL A 56 0.56 -22.61 31.28
CA VAL A 56 1.68 -22.22 32.14
C VAL A 56 2.49 -23.48 32.44
N SER A 57 3.66 -23.61 31.82
CA SER A 57 4.54 -24.76 32.03
C SER A 57 5.20 -24.69 33.42
N ALA A 58 5.10 -25.76 34.20
CA ALA A 58 5.55 -25.87 35.60
C ALA A 58 7.08 -25.97 35.79
N THR A 59 7.86 -25.88 34.71
CA THR A 59 9.32 -25.94 34.75
C THR A 59 9.87 -24.58 34.36
N GLY A 60 10.62 -23.94 35.26
CA GLY A 60 11.18 -22.59 35.12
C GLY A 60 12.26 -22.42 34.04
N THR A 61 12.10 -23.04 32.88
CA THR A 61 12.83 -22.70 31.66
C THR A 61 12.15 -21.51 30.99
N PRO A 62 12.88 -20.42 30.69
CA PRO A 62 12.35 -19.35 29.85
C PRO A 62 12.02 -19.94 28.48
N GLN A 63 10.74 -20.19 28.20
CA GLN A 63 10.28 -20.36 26.83
C GLN A 63 10.56 -19.03 26.14
N TYR A 64 11.52 -19.05 25.20
CA TYR A 64 11.72 -17.96 24.26
C TYR A 64 10.34 -17.67 23.66
N LEU A 65 9.76 -16.52 24.02
CA LEU A 65 8.51 -16.05 23.44
C LEU A 65 8.68 -16.14 21.91
N PRO A 66 7.65 -16.55 21.15
CA PRO A 66 7.73 -16.54 19.69
C PRO A 66 8.23 -15.16 19.27
N GLU A 67 9.30 -15.13 18.45
CA GLU A 67 9.84 -13.94 17.81
C GLU A 67 8.66 -13.01 17.48
N ALA A 68 8.56 -11.88 18.16
CA ALA A 68 7.33 -11.08 18.22
C ALA A 68 6.71 -10.95 16.82
N LEU A 69 5.44 -11.37 16.66
CA LEU A 69 4.72 -11.32 15.40
C LEU A 69 5.04 -9.99 14.69
N PRO A 70 5.44 -10.02 13.40
CA PRO A 70 5.83 -8.81 12.69
C PRO A 70 4.78 -7.72 12.90
N ILE A 71 5.22 -6.56 13.38
CA ILE A 71 4.31 -5.41 13.52
C ILE A 71 3.83 -5.04 12.13
N GLU A 72 2.55 -5.33 11.87
CA GLU A 72 1.88 -4.96 10.64
C GLU A 72 1.43 -3.51 10.79
N LEU A 73 2.11 -2.61 10.09
CA LEU A 73 1.71 -1.22 9.99
C LEU A 73 0.71 -1.13 8.83
N ASP A 74 -0.56 -0.89 9.17
CA ASP A 74 -1.59 -0.61 8.17
C ASP A 74 -1.39 0.81 7.62
N LEU A 75 -0.56 0.91 6.59
CA LEU A 75 -0.25 2.18 5.93
C LEU A 75 -1.14 2.32 4.68
N PRO A 76 -1.78 3.48 4.48
CA PRO A 76 -2.48 3.74 3.23
C PRO A 76 -1.48 3.74 2.06
N PRO A 77 -1.96 3.53 0.82
CA PRO A 77 -1.16 3.75 -0.36
C PRO A 77 -0.60 5.18 -0.41
N LEU A 78 0.71 5.33 -0.62
CA LEU A 78 1.41 6.62 -0.65
C LEU A 78 1.20 7.36 -1.99
N GLU A 79 -0.05 7.67 -2.33
CA GLU A 79 -0.46 8.20 -3.64
C GLU A 79 -0.70 9.73 -3.67
N ASP A 80 -0.65 10.36 -2.50
CA ASP A 80 -0.75 11.81 -2.31
C ASP A 80 -0.09 12.26 -0.99
N VAL A 81 0.06 13.58 -0.81
CA VAL A 81 0.71 14.15 0.38
C VAL A 81 -0.07 13.83 1.66
N GLU A 82 -1.39 13.82 1.60
CA GLU A 82 -2.25 13.51 2.74
C GLU A 82 -2.09 12.06 3.21
N SER A 83 -1.97 11.09 2.29
CA SER A 83 -1.69 9.68 2.58
C SER A 83 -0.32 9.47 3.25
N ILE A 84 0.66 10.29 2.89
CA ILE A 84 1.98 10.28 3.53
C ILE A 84 1.88 10.83 4.95
N GLN A 85 1.10 11.89 5.18
CA GLN A 85 0.86 12.43 6.52
C GLN A 85 0.12 11.44 7.43
N VAL A 86 -0.89 10.73 6.90
CA VAL A 86 -1.55 9.64 7.63
C VAL A 86 -0.52 8.55 8.01
N SER A 87 0.35 8.18 7.08
CA SER A 87 1.40 7.17 7.33
C SER A 87 2.40 7.61 8.40
N ILE A 88 2.82 8.88 8.40
CA ILE A 88 3.65 9.46 9.47
C ILE A 88 2.93 9.37 10.81
N SER A 89 1.63 9.69 10.84
CA SER A 89 0.83 9.65 12.07
C SER A 89 0.74 8.24 12.65
N VAL A 90 0.49 7.24 11.82
CA VAL A 90 0.48 5.82 12.21
C VAL A 90 1.85 5.42 12.79
N LEU A 91 2.94 5.85 12.15
CA LEU A 91 4.28 5.48 12.58
C LEU A 91 4.69 6.14 13.91
N VAL A 92 4.36 7.43 14.09
CA VAL A 92 4.57 8.15 15.36
C VAL A 92 3.75 7.51 16.48
N ALA A 93 2.50 7.13 16.20
CA ALA A 93 1.63 6.44 17.14
C ALA A 93 2.16 5.05 17.55
N ALA A 94 2.78 4.32 16.61
CA ALA A 94 3.42 3.04 16.88
C ALA A 94 4.70 3.20 17.72
N LEU A 95 5.52 4.22 17.42
CA LEU A 95 6.73 4.53 18.19
C LEU A 95 6.39 4.94 19.63
N ALA A 96 5.40 5.81 19.81
CA ALA A 96 4.94 6.25 21.14
C ALA A 96 4.41 5.11 22.00
N ARG A 97 3.82 4.08 21.39
CA ARG A 97 3.33 2.86 22.06
C ARG A 97 4.40 1.77 22.19
N ASN A 98 5.66 2.08 21.88
CA ASN A 98 6.77 1.14 21.86
C ASN A 98 6.48 -0.13 21.04
N ARG A 99 5.69 0.01 19.97
CA ARG A 99 5.35 -1.07 19.03
C ARG A 99 6.40 -1.19 17.92
N ILE A 100 7.33 -0.27 17.80
CA ILE A 100 8.44 -0.31 16.84
C ILE A 100 9.66 0.33 17.51
N ASP A 101 10.85 -0.23 17.28
CA ASP A 101 12.08 0.37 17.79
C ASP A 101 12.46 1.65 17.02
N SER A 102 13.23 2.50 17.68
CA SER A 102 13.64 3.80 17.15
C SER A 102 14.46 3.70 15.86
N LYS A 103 15.26 2.64 15.67
CA LYS A 103 16.09 2.49 14.45
C LYS A 103 15.22 2.16 13.26
N ARG A 104 14.29 1.21 13.39
CA ARG A 104 13.32 0.90 12.33
C ARG A 104 12.41 2.09 12.04
N ALA A 105 11.93 2.76 13.07
CA ALA A 105 11.12 3.96 12.91
C ALA A 105 11.86 5.06 12.14
N ALA A 106 13.15 5.30 12.44
CA ALA A 106 13.97 6.29 11.74
C ALA A 106 14.08 6.00 10.23
N VAL A 107 14.32 4.74 9.85
CA VAL A 107 14.39 4.33 8.42
C VAL A 107 13.06 4.56 7.71
N LEU A 108 11.94 4.21 8.36
CA LEU A 108 10.61 4.37 7.76
C LEU A 108 10.20 5.85 7.65
N LEU A 109 10.46 6.67 8.69
CA LEU A 109 10.24 8.12 8.63
C LEU A 109 11.06 8.76 7.51
N TYR A 110 12.31 8.35 7.34
CA TYR A 110 13.16 8.82 6.24
C TYR A 110 12.56 8.48 4.87
N GLY A 111 12.07 7.24 4.69
CA GLY A 111 11.36 6.84 3.48
C GLY A 111 10.11 7.68 3.20
N LEU A 112 9.32 7.98 4.23
CA LEU A 112 8.12 8.84 4.11
C LEU A 112 8.47 10.30 3.80
N GLN A 113 9.58 10.82 4.36
CA GLN A 113 10.08 12.14 4.01
C GLN A 113 10.51 12.21 2.54
N LEU A 114 11.21 11.19 2.05
CA LEU A 114 11.57 11.08 0.63
C LEU A 114 10.32 11.02 -0.25
N ALA A 115 9.31 10.24 0.14
CA ALA A 115 8.02 10.21 -0.55
C ALA A 115 7.34 11.58 -0.57
N SER A 116 7.37 12.33 0.54
CA SER A 116 6.79 13.68 0.62
C SER A 116 7.49 14.67 -0.31
N THR A 117 8.81 14.62 -0.36
CA THR A 117 9.63 15.44 -1.26
C THR A 117 9.36 15.08 -2.73
N ASN A 118 9.33 13.79 -3.04
CA ASN A 118 9.01 13.32 -4.39
C ASN A 118 7.59 13.73 -4.80
N ALA A 119 6.60 13.64 -3.91
CA ALA A 119 5.22 14.02 -4.20
C ALA A 119 5.07 15.51 -4.58
N ARG A 120 5.97 16.39 -4.13
CA ARG A 120 6.01 17.80 -4.54
C ARG A 120 6.67 18.01 -5.91
N SER A 121 7.63 17.17 -6.27
CA SER A 121 8.44 17.34 -7.49
C SER A 121 7.98 16.48 -8.66
N VAL A 122 7.22 15.42 -8.42
CA VAL A 122 6.71 14.52 -9.47
C VAL A 122 5.52 15.20 -10.16
N THR A 123 5.81 15.91 -11.24
CA THR A 123 4.78 16.40 -12.15
C THR A 123 4.29 15.24 -13.02
N ILE A 124 3.12 14.70 -12.68
CA ILE A 124 2.42 13.73 -13.53
C ILE A 124 1.63 14.56 -14.54
N GLU A 125 2.25 14.90 -15.67
CA GLU A 125 1.57 15.49 -16.85
C GLU A 125 1.28 14.43 -17.91
N PRO A 126 0.24 13.60 -17.74
CA PRO A 126 -0.19 12.74 -18.81
C PRO A 126 -1.31 13.47 -19.55
N ALA A 127 -1.03 13.89 -20.77
CA ALA A 127 -2.10 14.10 -21.73
C ALA A 127 -2.94 12.81 -21.80
N ALA A 128 -4.26 12.90 -21.91
CA ALA A 128 -5.11 11.72 -21.98
C ALA A 128 -4.72 10.76 -23.14
N SER A 129 -4.02 11.29 -24.17
CA SER A 129 -3.42 10.54 -25.27
C SER A 129 -2.20 9.71 -24.90
N SER A 130 -1.40 10.10 -23.89
CA SER A 130 -0.21 9.35 -23.45
C SER A 130 -0.51 8.29 -22.40
N ILE A 131 -1.76 8.20 -21.92
CA ILE A 131 -2.17 7.17 -20.96
C ILE A 131 -2.62 5.92 -21.67
N VAL A 132 -2.03 4.80 -21.28
CA VAL A 132 -2.45 3.46 -21.70
C VAL A 132 -3.90 3.22 -21.29
N ARG A 133 -4.76 2.96 -22.27
CA ARG A 133 -6.18 2.64 -22.07
C ARG A 133 -6.52 1.17 -22.34
N ALA A 134 -5.63 0.40 -22.93
CA ALA A 134 -5.80 -1.03 -23.11
C ALA A 134 -4.43 -1.70 -23.02
N LEU A 135 -4.38 -2.88 -22.42
CA LEU A 135 -3.14 -3.63 -22.25
C LEU A 135 -3.37 -5.12 -22.50
N VAL A 136 -2.32 -5.79 -22.95
CA VAL A 136 -2.24 -7.25 -23.03
C VAL A 136 -1.17 -7.72 -22.07
N ARG A 137 -1.44 -8.82 -21.37
CA ARG A 137 -0.46 -9.46 -20.49
C ARG A 137 0.23 -10.60 -21.22
N THR A 138 1.56 -10.57 -21.27
CA THR A 138 2.36 -11.63 -21.88
C THR A 138 2.34 -12.89 -21.00
N LYS A 139 2.75 -14.02 -21.58
CA LYS A 139 2.94 -15.27 -20.83
C LYS A 139 3.98 -15.14 -19.71
N SER A 140 4.94 -14.22 -19.85
CA SER A 140 5.92 -13.89 -18.81
C SER A 140 5.38 -12.93 -17.74
N GLY A 141 4.12 -12.50 -17.83
CA GLY A 141 3.47 -11.64 -16.84
C GLY A 141 3.73 -10.13 -17.01
N MET A 142 4.40 -9.71 -18.08
CA MET A 142 4.59 -8.30 -18.44
C MET A 142 3.31 -7.72 -19.07
N ASP A 143 2.97 -6.48 -18.70
CA ASP A 143 1.87 -5.76 -19.34
C ASP A 143 2.42 -4.90 -20.48
N LEU A 144 1.83 -5.04 -21.66
CA LEU A 144 2.13 -4.25 -22.86
C LEU A 144 0.93 -3.37 -23.20
N ALA A 145 1.18 -2.10 -23.52
CA ALA A 145 0.15 -1.23 -24.07
C ALA A 145 -0.27 -1.76 -25.45
N ILE A 146 -1.57 -1.70 -25.74
CA ILE A 146 -2.07 -1.97 -27.09
C ILE A 146 -1.99 -0.65 -27.85
N ASP A 147 -1.15 -0.60 -28.88
CA ASP A 147 -1.14 0.52 -29.82
C ASP A 147 -2.48 0.51 -30.59
N ARG A 148 -3.15 1.67 -30.61
CA ARG A 148 -4.40 1.88 -31.35
C ARG A 148 -4.14 2.44 -32.73
#